data_AF-A0A535QC17-F1
#
_entry.id   AF-A0A535QC17-F1
#
_cell.length_a   1.000
_cell.length_b   1.000
_cell.length_c   1.000
_cell.angle_alpha   90.00
_cell.angle_beta   90.00
_cell.angle_gamma   90.00
#
_symmetry.space_group_name_H-M   'P 1'
#
loop_
_entity.id
_entity.type
_entity.pdbx_description
1 polymer ?
#
loop_
_entity_poly.entity_id
_entity_poly.type
_entity_poly.pdbx_seq_one_letter_code
_entity_poly.pdbx_strand_id
1 'polypeptide(L)'
;MSHGQVIHDFGDGLYLTDSEEVGRLYAGTRGKEVGTAGEVLKAELDPKVFGRVLDLRKDERWAKYLAERPIPGSNDTIEDLIKFANEENYNSLFEDFLRDNKISLADFDTIIGPEFVRGGSQICVRNPKIAAAIERRLKLHR
;
A
#
# COMPACT_ATOMS: atom_id res chain seq x y z
N MET A 1 2.96 -15.62 23.24
CA MET A 1 3.64 -16.33 22.14
C MET A 1 3.61 -15.43 20.92
N SER A 2 4.80 -15.10 20.41
CA SER A 2 5.08 -14.15 19.33
C SER A 2 4.21 -14.36 18.08
N HIS A 3 3.47 -13.33 17.67
CA HIS A 3 3.09 -13.10 16.27
C HIS A 3 2.96 -11.58 16.07
N GLY A 4 4.08 -10.88 15.96
CA GLY A 4 4.09 -9.54 15.39
C GLY A 4 3.67 -9.67 13.92
N GLN A 5 2.37 -9.56 13.65
CA GLN A 5 1.91 -9.38 12.28
C GLN A 5 2.54 -8.08 11.81
N VAL A 6 3.32 -8.14 10.73
CA VAL A 6 3.79 -6.93 10.06
C VAL A 6 2.53 -6.23 9.57
N ILE A 7 2.14 -5.14 10.23
CA ILE A 7 0.99 -4.33 9.84
C ILE A 7 1.44 -3.56 8.60
N HIS A 8 0.87 -3.90 7.45
CA HIS A 8 1.11 -3.18 6.21
C HIS A 8 0.17 -1.98 6.09
N ASP A 9 0.61 -0.95 5.36
CA ASP A 9 -0.04 0.37 5.25
C ASP A 9 -1.57 0.35 5.01
N PHE A 10 -2.07 -0.64 4.26
CA PHE A 10 -3.48 -0.79 3.88
C PHE A 10 -4.11 -2.11 4.39
N GLY A 11 -3.47 -2.75 5.37
CA GLY A 11 -3.88 -4.04 5.92
C GLY A 11 -3.52 -5.24 5.03
N ASP A 12 -4.17 -6.37 5.29
CA ASP A 12 -3.87 -7.63 4.60
C ASP A 12 -4.25 -7.58 3.11
N GLY A 13 -3.33 -8.06 2.27
CA GLY A 13 -3.55 -8.19 0.83
C GLY A 13 -2.28 -8.55 0.05
N LEU A 14 -2.43 -8.71 -1.26
CA LEU A 14 -1.30 -8.79 -2.18
C LEU A 14 -0.84 -7.38 -2.52
N TYR A 15 0.41 -7.07 -2.17
CA TYR A 15 1.04 -5.80 -2.47
C TYR A 15 1.79 -5.82 -3.80
N LEU A 16 1.52 -4.83 -4.64
CA LEU A 16 2.18 -4.56 -5.91
C LEU A 16 2.62 -3.09 -5.95
N THR A 17 3.51 -2.76 -6.87
CA THR A 17 3.88 -1.39 -7.19
C THR A 17 3.91 -1.21 -8.71
N ASP A 18 3.66 0.01 -9.16
CA ASP A 18 3.82 0.43 -10.57
C ASP A 18 5.27 0.79 -10.92
N SER A 19 6.18 0.78 -9.95
CA SER A 19 7.59 1.10 -10.13
C SER A 19 8.49 -0.14 -9.98
N GLU A 20 9.21 -0.48 -11.05
CA GLU A 20 10.19 -1.57 -11.02
C GLU A 20 11.32 -1.30 -10.01
N GLU A 21 11.72 -0.03 -9.86
CA GLU A 21 12.74 0.40 -8.89
C GLU A 21 12.28 0.12 -7.46
N VAL A 22 11.05 0.52 -7.12
CA VAL A 22 10.44 0.27 -5.79
C VAL A 22 10.31 -1.23 -5.56
N GLY A 23 9.91 -1.99 -6.58
CA GLY A 23 9.84 -3.45 -6.51
C GLY A 23 11.20 -4.09 -6.18
N ARG A 24 12.30 -3.60 -6.78
CA ARG A 24 13.67 -4.05 -6.48
C ARG A 24 14.09 -3.69 -5.04
N LEU A 25 13.74 -2.51 -4.55
CA LEU A 25 14.01 -2.10 -3.16
C LEU A 25 13.32 -3.01 -2.15
N TYR A 26 12.04 -3.36 -2.39
CA TYR A 26 11.32 -4.31 -1.53
C TYR A 26 11.87 -5.73 -1.64
N ALA A 27 12.24 -6.18 -2.84
CA ALA A 27 12.84 -7.50 -3.03
C ALA A 27 14.17 -7.64 -2.27
N GLY A 28 15.00 -6.60 -2.26
CA GLY A 28 16.26 -6.57 -1.51
C GLY A 28 16.09 -6.52 0.00
N THR A 29 15.05 -5.86 0.52
CA THR A 29 14.79 -5.75 1.97
C THR A 29 14.03 -6.94 2.55
N ARG A 30 13.22 -7.63 1.72
CA ARG A 30 12.40 -8.80 2.13
C ARG A 30 13.01 -10.15 1.71
N GLY A 31 14.20 -10.15 1.10
CA GLY A 31 14.97 -11.35 0.82
C GLY A 31 15.29 -12.09 2.14
N LYS A 32 14.84 -13.35 2.24
CA LYS A 32 14.88 -14.13 3.49
C LYS A 32 16.30 -14.45 3.98
N GLU A 33 17.31 -14.33 3.12
CA GLU A 33 18.72 -14.57 3.46
C GLU A 33 19.63 -13.50 2.86
N VAL A 34 20.59 -13.02 3.67
CA VAL A 34 21.67 -12.14 3.21
C VAL A 34 22.40 -12.83 2.04
N GLY A 35 22.28 -12.28 0.84
CA GLY A 35 22.91 -12.83 -0.38
C GLY A 35 21.96 -13.57 -1.34
N THR A 36 20.70 -13.79 -0.97
CA THR A 36 19.66 -14.18 -1.93
C THR A 36 19.08 -12.93 -2.58
N ALA A 37 19.33 -12.72 -3.87
CA ALA A 37 18.70 -11.63 -4.60
C ALA A 37 17.19 -11.88 -4.64
N GLY A 38 16.40 -10.99 -4.03
CA GLY A 38 14.94 -11.07 -4.14
C GLY A 38 14.53 -11.04 -5.60
N GLU A 39 13.57 -11.88 -5.97
CA GLU A 39 13.06 -11.95 -7.33
C GLU A 39 12.01 -10.86 -7.55
N VAL A 40 12.13 -10.11 -8.65
CA VAL A 40 11.14 -9.13 -9.08
C VAL A 40 10.34 -9.73 -10.23
N LEU A 41 9.06 -9.96 -9.99
CA LEU A 41 8.12 -10.39 -11.01
C LEU A 41 7.42 -9.17 -11.61
N LYS A 42 7.25 -9.16 -12.94
CA LYS A 42 6.60 -8.08 -13.68
C LYS A 42 5.53 -8.66 -14.59
N ALA A 43 4.38 -7.99 -14.65
CA ALA A 43 3.34 -8.29 -15.62
C ALA A 43 2.62 -7.00 -16.03
N GLU A 44 2.17 -6.97 -17.28
CA GLU A 44 1.18 -5.98 -17.72
C GLU A 44 -0.22 -6.45 -17.32
N LEU A 45 -0.91 -5.59 -16.58
CA LEU A 45 -2.24 -5.84 -16.04
C LEU A 45 -3.23 -4.81 -16.61
N ASP A 46 -4.37 -5.30 -17.12
CA ASP A 46 -5.49 -4.41 -17.48
C ASP A 46 -6.07 -3.82 -16.17
N PRO A 47 -6.26 -2.50 -16.04
CA PRO A 47 -6.84 -1.89 -14.85
C PRO A 47 -8.16 -2.53 -14.39
N LYS A 48 -8.94 -3.14 -15.29
CA LYS A 48 -10.18 -3.85 -14.96
C LYS A 48 -9.98 -5.06 -14.05
N VAL A 49 -8.77 -5.63 -14.00
CA VAL A 49 -8.49 -6.77 -13.12
C VAL A 49 -8.56 -6.40 -11.64
N PHE A 50 -8.43 -5.10 -11.30
CA PHE A 50 -8.42 -4.64 -9.91
C PHE A 50 -9.81 -4.52 -9.26
N GLY A 51 -10.89 -4.79 -10.00
CA GLY A 51 -12.26 -4.75 -9.46
C GLY A 51 -12.68 -3.34 -9.04
N ARG A 52 -13.33 -3.21 -7.88
CA ARG A 52 -13.70 -1.91 -7.30
C ARG A 52 -12.48 -1.30 -6.61
N VAL A 53 -12.05 -0.13 -7.07
CA VAL A 53 -10.80 0.50 -6.64
C VAL A 53 -11.06 1.73 -5.78
N LEU A 54 -10.42 1.80 -4.61
CA LEU A 54 -10.22 3.04 -3.86
C LEU A 54 -8.87 3.63 -4.27
N ASP A 55 -8.87 4.65 -5.13
CA ASP A 55 -7.63 5.30 -5.61
C ASP A 55 -7.38 6.60 -4.83
N LEU A 56 -6.62 6.49 -3.74
CA LEU A 56 -6.28 7.59 -2.83
C LEU A 56 -5.44 8.67 -3.51
N ARG A 57 -4.75 8.37 -4.62
CA ARG A 57 -3.99 9.36 -5.40
C ARG A 57 -4.90 10.37 -6.10
N LYS A 58 -6.19 10.04 -6.24
CA LYS A 58 -7.21 10.87 -6.89
C LYS A 58 -8.33 11.28 -5.92
N ASP A 59 -8.27 10.85 -4.66
CA ASP A 59 -9.29 11.15 -3.67
C ASP A 59 -9.02 12.50 -3.02
N GLU A 60 -9.85 13.50 -3.34
CA GLU A 60 -9.71 14.85 -2.78
C GLU A 60 -9.85 14.88 -1.24
N ARG A 61 -10.59 13.92 -0.65
CA ARG A 61 -10.73 13.84 0.81
C ARG A 61 -9.42 13.37 1.42
N TRP A 62 -8.75 12.42 0.78
CA TRP A 62 -7.43 11.96 1.22
C TRP A 62 -6.40 13.08 1.10
N ALA A 63 -6.38 13.79 -0.02
CA ALA A 63 -5.47 14.93 -0.20
C ALA A 63 -5.67 16.03 0.87
N LYS A 64 -6.93 16.30 1.25
CA LYS A 64 -7.24 17.24 2.34
C LYS A 64 -6.77 16.72 3.69
N TYR A 65 -7.06 15.46 4.00
CA TYR A 65 -6.65 14.80 5.24
C TYR A 65 -5.13 14.85 5.43
N LEU A 66 -4.36 14.51 4.39
CA LEU A 66 -2.90 14.58 4.40
C LEU A 66 -2.34 15.96 4.76
N ALA A 67 -3.04 17.04 4.39
CA ALA A 67 -2.63 18.41 4.65
C ALA A 67 -3.01 18.93 6.05
N GLU A 68 -3.76 18.15 6.84
CA GLU A 68 -4.15 18.53 8.19
C GLU A 68 -2.96 18.52 9.14
N ARG A 69 -3.04 19.34 10.20
CA ARG A 69 -2.02 19.44 11.26
C ARG A 69 -2.61 18.94 12.57
N PRO A 70 -2.40 17.67 12.91
CA PRO A 70 -3.10 17.06 14.04
C PRO A 70 -2.48 17.42 15.41
N ILE A 71 -1.23 17.87 15.44
CA ILE A 71 -0.50 18.16 16.68
C ILE A 71 -0.55 19.68 16.95
N PRO A 72 -1.24 20.15 18.00
CA PRO A 72 -1.28 21.56 18.36
C PRO A 72 0.12 22.14 18.60
N GLY A 73 0.46 23.22 17.91
CA GLY A 73 1.77 23.87 18.03
C GLY A 73 2.88 23.28 17.16
N SER A 74 2.64 22.19 16.43
CA SER A 74 3.55 21.72 15.36
C SER A 74 3.16 22.28 13.99
N ASN A 75 4.13 22.32 13.07
CA ASN A 75 3.90 22.55 11.65
C ASN A 75 3.79 21.25 10.83
N ASP A 76 4.00 20.09 11.46
CA ASP A 76 3.97 18.79 10.79
C ASP A 76 2.54 18.46 10.33
N THR A 77 2.43 18.07 9.07
CA THR A 77 1.18 17.58 8.48
C THR A 77 1.02 16.08 8.72
N ILE A 78 -0.18 15.54 8.50
CA ILE A 78 -0.41 14.09 8.50
C ILE A 78 0.54 13.39 7.51
N GLU A 79 0.76 13.97 6.33
CA GLU A 79 1.72 13.43 5.35
C GLU A 79 3.15 13.35 5.91
N ASP A 80 3.59 14.38 6.64
CA ASP A 80 4.91 14.38 7.28
C ASP A 80 5.00 13.26 8.32
N LEU A 81 3.95 13.08 9.13
CA LEU A 81 3.89 12.00 10.12
C LEU A 81 3.94 10.60 9.48
N ILE A 82 3.30 10.41 8.33
CA ILE A 82 3.39 9.16 7.55
C ILE A 82 4.81 8.93 7.05
N LYS A 83 5.49 9.97 6.56
CA LYS A 83 6.87 9.86 6.05
C LYS A 83 7.89 9.59 7.16
N PHE A 84 7.66 10.11 8.36
CA PHE A 84 8.57 9.95 9.49
C PHE A 84 8.53 8.56 10.13
N ALA A 85 7.38 7.89 10.08
CA ALA A 85 7.14 6.68 10.83
C ALA A 85 6.80 5.52 9.91
N ASN A 86 7.67 4.51 9.95
CA ASN A 86 7.52 3.25 9.22
C ASN A 86 6.12 2.61 9.43
N GLU A 87 5.62 1.91 8.40
CA GLU A 87 4.38 1.11 8.19
C GLU A 87 3.23 1.20 9.24
N GLU A 88 3.50 1.10 10.54
CA GLU A 88 2.51 1.13 11.64
C GLU A 88 1.73 2.46 11.74
N ASN A 89 2.40 3.61 11.59
CA ASN A 89 1.70 4.91 11.66
C ASN A 89 0.84 5.19 10.43
N TYR A 90 1.28 4.70 9.25
CA TYR A 90 0.49 4.88 8.04
C TYR A 90 -0.82 4.11 8.17
N ASN A 91 -0.78 2.85 8.57
CA ASN A 91 -2.01 2.06 8.73
C ASN A 91 -3.02 2.73 9.68
N SER A 92 -2.57 3.19 10.85
CA SER A 92 -3.44 3.90 11.81
C SER A 92 -4.08 5.16 11.21
N LEU A 93 -3.28 6.02 10.56
CA LEU A 93 -3.78 7.25 9.94
C LEU A 93 -4.72 6.98 8.76
N PHE A 94 -4.49 5.89 8.02
CA PHE A 94 -5.38 5.43 6.97
C PHE A 94 -6.71 4.94 7.53
N GLU A 95 -6.70 4.14 8.60
CA GLU A 95 -7.92 3.68 9.28
C GLU A 95 -8.75 4.84 9.86
N ASP A 96 -8.07 5.85 10.42
CA ASP A 96 -8.69 7.09 10.88
C ASP A 96 -9.43 7.81 9.74
N PHE A 97 -8.76 8.00 8.60
CA PHE A 97 -9.37 8.59 7.41
C PHE A 97 -10.61 7.82 6.94
N LEU A 98 -10.53 6.49 6.89
CA LEU A 98 -11.65 5.64 6.47
C LEU A 98 -12.86 5.82 7.39
N ARG A 99 -12.62 5.81 8.71
CA ARG A 99 -13.66 6.00 9.72
C ARG A 99 -14.32 7.36 9.58
N ASP A 100 -13.53 8.43 9.49
CA ASP A 100 -14.04 9.80 9.45
C ASP A 100 -14.82 10.09 8.16
N ASN A 101 -14.45 9.44 7.06
CA ASN A 101 -15.13 9.54 5.78
C ASN A 101 -16.20 8.47 5.55
N LYS A 102 -16.49 7.63 6.55
CA LYS A 102 -17.48 6.54 6.50
C LYS A 102 -17.26 5.58 5.31
N ILE A 103 -15.99 5.32 4.99
CA ILE A 103 -15.58 4.44 3.90
C ILE A 103 -15.45 3.03 4.45
N SER A 104 -16.24 2.09 3.92
CA SER A 104 -16.09 0.68 4.24
C SER A 104 -15.10 0.02 3.31
N LEU A 105 -14.08 -0.60 3.89
CA LEU A 105 -13.11 -1.42 3.16
C LEU A 105 -13.73 -2.63 2.45
N ALA A 106 -14.94 -3.06 2.83
CA ALA A 106 -15.64 -4.16 2.14
C ALA A 106 -16.17 -3.76 0.75
N ASP A 107 -16.26 -2.46 0.48
CA ASP A 107 -16.76 -1.93 -0.80
C ASP A 107 -15.70 -1.92 -1.90
N PHE A 108 -14.45 -2.22 -1.55
CA PHE A 108 -13.31 -2.16 -2.46
C PHE A 108 -12.56 -3.48 -2.51
N ASP A 109 -12.18 -3.86 -3.72
CA ASP A 109 -11.37 -5.04 -4.00
C ASP A 109 -9.86 -4.71 -4.00
N THR A 110 -9.52 -3.47 -4.34
CA THR A 110 -8.15 -2.96 -4.41
C THR A 110 -8.07 -1.54 -3.85
N ILE A 111 -6.98 -1.24 -3.14
CA ILE A 111 -6.63 0.10 -2.67
C ILE A 111 -5.35 0.51 -3.39
N ILE A 112 -5.34 1.71 -3.97
CA ILE A 112 -4.15 2.30 -4.58
C ILE A 112 -3.85 3.58 -3.83
N GLY A 113 -2.63 3.71 -3.35
CA GLY A 113 -2.18 4.92 -2.69
C GLY A 113 -0.72 5.24 -2.96
N PRO A 114 -0.28 6.43 -2.55
CA PRO A 114 1.11 6.83 -2.65
C PRO A 114 2.02 5.94 -1.79
N GLU A 115 3.20 5.64 -2.33
CA GLU A 115 4.33 5.07 -1.60
C GLU A 115 5.19 6.24 -1.09
N PHE A 116 5.00 6.60 0.18
CA PHE A 116 5.61 7.81 0.74
C PHE A 116 7.09 7.64 1.13
N VAL A 117 7.56 6.41 1.35
CA VAL A 117 8.94 6.16 1.79
C VAL A 117 9.88 6.05 0.60
N ARG A 118 9.44 5.35 -0.47
CA ARG A 118 10.29 5.03 -1.63
C ARG A 118 9.85 5.69 -2.94
N GLY A 119 8.73 6.43 -2.93
CA GLY A 119 8.14 7.05 -4.11
C GLY A 119 7.33 6.07 -4.97
N GLY A 120 6.49 6.59 -5.85
CA GLY A 120 5.60 5.80 -6.72
C GLY A 120 4.25 5.47 -6.06
N SER A 121 3.62 4.38 -6.52
CA SER A 121 2.36 3.89 -5.95
C SER A 121 2.53 2.51 -5.32
N GLN A 122 1.78 2.27 -4.25
CA GLN A 122 1.49 0.95 -3.72
C GLN A 122 0.05 0.57 -4.05
N ILE A 123 -0.13 -0.69 -4.46
CA ILE A 123 -1.39 -1.28 -4.87
C ILE A 123 -1.63 -2.48 -3.96
N CYS A 124 -2.59 -2.37 -3.05
CA CYS A 124 -3.00 -3.46 -2.16
C CYS A 124 -4.26 -4.11 -2.71
N VAL A 125 -4.12 -5.32 -3.26
CA VAL A 125 -5.22 -6.15 -3.75
C VAL A 125 -5.73 -6.99 -2.59
N ARG A 126 -6.91 -6.62 -2.07
CA ARG A 126 -7.50 -7.21 -0.86
C ARG A 126 -8.45 -8.35 -1.16
N ASN A 127 -9.04 -8.37 -2.36
CA ASN A 127 -9.89 -9.48 -2.78
C ASN A 127 -9.02 -10.72 -3.08
N PRO A 128 -9.15 -11.83 -2.33
CA PRO A 128 -8.27 -12.99 -2.47
C PRO A 128 -8.41 -13.70 -3.82
N LYS A 129 -9.59 -13.62 -4.46
CA LYS A 129 -9.78 -14.21 -5.80
C LYS A 129 -9.01 -13.43 -6.87
N ILE A 130 -8.99 -12.10 -6.76
CA ILE A 130 -8.24 -11.22 -7.67
C ILE A 130 -6.74 -11.38 -7.42
N ALA A 131 -6.32 -11.34 -6.14
CA ALA A 131 -4.93 -11.55 -5.76
C ALA A 131 -4.38 -12.86 -6.33
N ALA A 132 -5.09 -13.97 -6.14
CA ALA A 132 -4.69 -15.27 -6.68
C ALA A 132 -4.64 -15.30 -8.22
N ALA A 133 -5.51 -14.57 -8.91
CA ALA A 133 -5.47 -14.46 -10.37
C ALA A 133 -4.25 -13.66 -10.86
N ILE A 134 -3.92 -12.56 -10.19
CA ILE A 134 -2.74 -11.75 -10.51
C ILE A 134 -1.45 -12.54 -10.22
N GLU A 135 -1.36 -13.21 -9.08
CA GLU A 135 -0.20 -14.05 -8.74
C GLU A 135 0.06 -15.13 -9.79
N ARG A 136 -1.01 -15.81 -10.27
CA ARG A 136 -0.86 -16.80 -11.34
C ARG A 136 -0.29 -16.16 -12.61
N ARG A 137 -0.75 -14.96 -12.97
CA ARG A 137 -0.24 -14.24 -14.14
C ARG A 137 1.22 -13.83 -13.98
N LEU A 138 1.61 -13.32 -12.80
CA LEU A 138 3.00 -12.99 -12.48
C LEU A 138 3.93 -14.21 -12.59
N LYS A 139 3.48 -15.38 -12.13
CA LYS A 139 4.25 -16.64 -12.19
C LYS A 139 4.35 -17.24 -13.60
N LEU A 140 3.40 -16.94 -14.49
CA LEU A 140 3.41 -17.42 -15.88
C LEU A 140 4.44 -16.69 -16.76
N HIS A 141 4.89 -15.51 -16.34
CA HIS A 141 5.87 -14.69 -17.05
C HIS A 141 7.27 -14.73 -16.41
N ARG A 142 7.54 -15.78 -15.62
CA ARG A 142 8.85 -16.09 -15.04
C ARG A 142 9.76 -16.78 -16.04
#